data_AF-A0A1S3C934-F1
#
_entry.id   AF-A0A1S3C934-F1
#
_cell.length_a   1.000
_cell.length_b   1.000
_cell.length_c   1.000
_cell.angle_alpha   90.00
_cell.angle_beta   90.00
_cell.angle_gamma   90.00
#
_symmetry.space_group_name_H-M   'P 1'
#
loop_
_entity.id
_entity.type
_entity.pdbx_description
1 polymer ?
#
loop_
_entity_poly.entity_id
_entity_poly.type
_entity_poly.pdbx_seq_one_letter_code
_entity_poly.pdbx_strand_id
1 'polypeptide(L)'
;MQRENSFNHPSSPSARLRHRRRSNEGIVEDLKSNGSHLLVNDRNKYKSMLIRAYSSVWMIGGFALVIYLGHLYIMAMVVVIQIFMARELFNLLRRTHEDRQLPGFRSLNWYFFFTAMFFVYGRLLSQRLVNTVTTDKVLYQLVSSLVKYQMAICYFLYIAGFMWFILTLKKKMYKYQFGQYAWTHMILIVVFTQSSFTVANIFEGIFWFLLPATLIVINDIAAYFFGFFFGRTPLIKISPKKTWEGFIGASVTTIISAFMLANIMGRFSWLTCPRKDLSTGWLHCDPGPMFTPEFFTLPGWIPTWFPWKDVTILRVQWHAICLGLFASIIAPFGGFFASGFKRAFKIKDFGDSIPGHGGITDRMDCQMVMAVFSYIYHQSFVVSQSITVESIIDQVLMNLTFEEQQLLFTKLGQMLQDRLFLQ
;
A
#
# COMPACT_ATOMS: atom_id res chain seq x y z
N MET A 1 -15.49 82.75 17.17
CA MET A 1 -16.05 83.24 15.89
C MET A 1 -14.95 83.17 14.83
N GLN A 2 -15.34 82.69 13.65
CA GLN A 2 -14.68 82.72 12.33
C GLN A 2 -13.44 81.85 12.04
N ARG A 3 -13.70 80.90 11.13
CA ARG A 3 -12.81 80.14 10.24
C ARG A 3 -12.20 81.06 9.17
N GLU A 4 -11.03 80.70 8.63
CA GLU A 4 -10.89 80.33 7.20
C GLU A 4 -9.53 79.64 6.89
N ASN A 5 -9.57 78.85 5.82
CA ASN A 5 -8.62 77.82 5.37
C ASN A 5 -7.43 78.38 4.57
N SER A 6 -6.28 77.67 4.54
CA SER A 6 -5.80 76.92 3.34
C SER A 6 -4.32 76.45 3.41
N PHE A 7 -4.16 75.14 3.18
CA PHE A 7 -3.07 74.38 2.54
C PHE A 7 -1.58 74.67 2.83
N ASN A 8 -0.89 73.68 3.41
CA ASN A 8 0.34 73.12 2.85
C ASN A 8 0.65 71.70 3.40
N HIS A 9 1.07 70.81 2.49
CA HIS A 9 1.40 69.40 2.71
C HIS A 9 2.53 69.17 3.74
N PRO A 10 2.46 68.13 4.60
CA PRO A 10 3.64 67.58 5.25
C PRO A 10 4.10 66.26 4.61
N SER A 11 5.43 66.17 4.53
CA SER A 11 6.26 65.07 4.08
C SER A 11 6.13 63.81 4.94
N SER A 12 6.23 62.65 4.28
CA SER A 12 6.18 61.30 4.85
C SER A 12 7.36 60.96 5.78
N PRO A 13 7.14 60.27 6.91
CA PRO A 13 8.18 59.52 7.59
C PRO A 13 8.19 58.04 7.18
N SER A 14 9.41 57.51 7.05
CA SER A 14 9.79 56.17 6.63
C SER A 14 9.14 55.02 7.43
N ALA A 15 8.46 54.10 6.73
CA ALA A 15 8.04 52.82 7.29
C ALA A 15 9.09 51.73 7.00
N ARG A 16 9.64 51.14 8.07
CA ARG A 16 10.48 49.93 8.02
C ARG A 16 9.68 48.76 7.44
N LEU A 17 10.03 48.30 6.25
CA LEU A 17 9.46 47.11 5.61
C LEU A 17 9.98 45.83 6.29
N ARG A 18 9.09 45.19 7.03
CA ARG A 18 9.26 43.87 7.64
C ARG A 18 9.01 42.81 6.56
N HIS A 19 10.02 42.02 6.20
CA HIS A 19 9.94 40.99 5.16
C HIS A 19 8.93 39.88 5.56
N ARG A 20 7.70 39.98 5.06
CA ARG A 20 6.65 38.96 5.21
C ARG A 20 6.60 38.14 3.92
N ARG A 21 7.18 36.93 3.93
CA ARG A 21 7.06 35.96 2.83
C ARG A 21 5.62 35.42 2.83
N ARG A 22 4.74 36.04 2.04
CA ARG A 22 3.36 35.61 1.83
C ARG A 22 3.27 34.98 0.44
N SER A 23 3.20 33.65 0.41
CA SER A 23 2.83 32.85 -0.75
C SER A 23 1.34 32.99 -1.01
N ASN A 24 0.97 33.57 -2.15
CA ASN A 24 -0.18 33.19 -2.98
C ASN A 24 -0.33 34.21 -4.10
N GLU A 25 -0.09 33.78 -5.32
CA GLU A 25 -0.88 34.16 -6.48
C GLU A 25 -0.68 33.09 -7.55
N GLY A 26 -1.79 32.55 -8.02
CA GLY A 26 -1.84 31.64 -9.15
C GLY A 26 -2.61 32.28 -10.29
N ILE A 27 -2.34 31.76 -11.48
CA ILE A 27 -2.99 31.99 -12.78
C ILE A 27 -2.42 33.19 -13.55
N VAL A 28 -1.63 32.89 -14.59
CA VAL A 28 -1.94 33.06 -16.02
C VAL A 28 -0.82 32.32 -16.78
N GLU A 29 -1.16 31.22 -17.46
CA GLU A 29 -0.30 30.68 -18.53
C GLU A 29 -0.41 31.67 -19.69
N ASP A 30 0.63 32.48 -19.86
CA ASP A 30 0.70 33.50 -20.91
C ASP A 30 1.04 32.84 -22.24
N LEU A 31 0.03 32.79 -23.09
CA LEU A 31 0.12 32.50 -24.51
C LEU A 31 0.70 33.75 -25.19
N LYS A 32 2.03 33.85 -25.29
CA LYS A 32 2.69 34.78 -26.22
C LYS A 32 3.89 34.13 -26.88
N SER A 33 3.70 33.87 -28.18
CA SER A 33 4.73 33.60 -29.16
C SER A 33 5.74 34.74 -29.21
N ASN A 34 7.02 34.45 -29.02
CA ASN A 34 8.09 34.75 -29.98
C ASN A 34 9.45 34.34 -29.44
N GLY A 35 10.24 33.69 -30.30
CA GLY A 35 11.69 33.58 -30.16
C GLY A 35 12.17 32.21 -29.68
N SER A 36 12.69 31.45 -30.63
CA SER A 36 13.48 30.23 -30.46
C SER A 36 14.63 30.39 -29.46
N HIS A 37 14.37 30.13 -28.18
CA HIS A 37 15.40 29.71 -27.25
C HIS A 37 15.21 28.20 -27.05
N LEU A 38 15.91 27.41 -27.86
CA LEU A 38 16.01 25.96 -27.69
C LEU A 38 16.32 25.67 -26.20
N LEU A 39 15.38 25.00 -25.54
CA LEU A 39 15.39 24.59 -24.13
C LEU A 39 16.43 23.49 -23.84
N VAL A 40 17.60 23.58 -24.46
CA VAL A 40 18.63 22.55 -24.52
C VAL A 40 19.77 22.80 -23.52
N ASN A 41 19.88 24.02 -22.94
CA ASN A 41 21.04 24.39 -22.12
C ASN A 41 20.72 24.86 -20.70
N ASP A 42 19.70 24.27 -20.06
CA ASP A 42 19.39 24.55 -18.66
C ASP A 42 20.09 23.51 -17.75
N ARG A 43 21.29 23.86 -17.26
CA ARG A 43 22.15 23.00 -16.41
C ARG A 43 21.40 22.49 -15.17
N ASN A 44 20.43 23.26 -14.67
CA ASN A 44 19.59 22.86 -13.53
C ASN A 44 18.57 21.79 -13.90
N LYS A 45 18.03 21.82 -15.12
CA LYS A 45 17.11 20.81 -15.64
C LYS A 45 17.82 19.49 -15.91
N TYR A 46 19.03 19.53 -16.47
CA TYR A 46 19.87 18.33 -16.63
C TYR A 46 20.26 17.73 -15.27
N LYS A 47 20.66 18.57 -14.30
CA LYS A 47 20.94 18.11 -12.92
C LYS A 47 19.70 17.47 -12.27
N SER A 48 18.52 18.06 -12.44
CA SER A 48 17.26 17.50 -11.93
C SER A 48 16.90 16.17 -12.60
N MET A 49 17.06 16.06 -13.92
CA MET A 49 16.85 14.82 -14.67
C MET A 49 17.84 13.73 -14.25
N LEU A 50 19.11 14.08 -14.02
CA LEU A 50 20.14 13.16 -13.56
C LEU A 50 19.84 12.65 -12.13
N ILE A 51 19.43 13.53 -11.22
CA ILE A 51 19.00 13.15 -9.85
C ILE A 51 17.82 12.19 -9.93
N ARG A 52 16.84 12.45 -10.81
CA ARG A 52 15.70 11.54 -11.04
C ARG A 52 16.19 10.20 -11.57
N ALA A 53 16.98 10.16 -12.63
CA ALA A 53 17.49 8.91 -13.19
C ALA A 53 18.26 8.08 -12.14
N TYR A 54 19.17 8.70 -11.39
CA TYR A 54 19.96 8.02 -10.35
C TYR A 54 19.07 7.48 -9.22
N SER A 55 18.14 8.31 -8.71
CA SER A 55 17.21 7.87 -7.67
C SER A 55 16.24 6.78 -8.15
N SER A 56 15.81 6.79 -9.42
CA SER A 56 15.02 5.70 -10.01
C SER A 56 15.80 4.39 -10.07
N VAL A 57 17.05 4.41 -10.54
CA VAL A 57 17.92 3.22 -10.61
C VAL A 57 18.15 2.65 -9.21
N TRP A 58 18.42 3.51 -8.23
CA TRP A 58 18.63 3.09 -6.84
C TRP A 58 17.36 2.50 -6.21
N MET A 59 16.19 3.08 -6.48
CA MET A 59 14.90 2.54 -6.05
C MET A 59 14.61 1.17 -6.67
N ILE A 60 14.79 1.01 -7.99
CA ILE A 60 14.54 -0.25 -8.69
C ILE A 60 15.50 -1.33 -8.20
N GLY A 61 16.79 -1.01 -8.10
CA GLY A 61 17.81 -1.94 -7.58
C GLY A 61 17.56 -2.33 -6.13
N GLY A 62 17.21 -1.36 -5.28
CA GLY A 62 16.86 -1.62 -3.88
C GLY A 62 15.60 -2.49 -3.75
N PHE A 63 14.57 -2.24 -4.54
CA PHE A 63 13.35 -3.05 -4.55
C PHE A 63 13.61 -4.47 -5.03
N ALA A 64 14.38 -4.65 -6.11
CA ALA A 64 14.78 -5.96 -6.61
C ALA A 64 15.61 -6.74 -5.57
N LEU A 65 16.54 -6.07 -4.88
CA LEU A 65 17.31 -6.67 -3.79
C LEU A 65 16.41 -7.12 -2.64
N VAL A 66 15.47 -6.28 -2.21
CA VAL A 66 14.53 -6.62 -1.13
C VAL A 66 13.67 -7.83 -1.51
N ILE A 67 13.19 -7.90 -2.76
CA ILE A 67 12.44 -9.06 -3.24
C ILE A 67 13.33 -10.31 -3.21
N TYR A 68 14.57 -10.21 -3.68
CA TYR A 68 15.53 -11.31 -3.69
C TYR A 68 15.84 -11.85 -2.28
N LEU A 69 15.90 -10.98 -1.27
CA LEU A 69 16.09 -11.37 0.12
C LEU A 69 14.87 -12.09 0.74
N GLY A 70 13.70 -12.01 0.09
CA GLY A 70 12.51 -12.80 0.41
C GLY A 70 11.50 -12.12 1.34
N HIS A 71 10.51 -12.92 1.74
CA HIS A 71 9.26 -12.50 2.42
C HIS A 71 9.46 -11.52 3.59
N LEU A 72 10.39 -11.81 4.52
CA LEU A 72 10.60 -10.98 5.70
C LEU A 72 11.15 -9.59 5.38
N TYR A 73 12.06 -9.49 4.41
CA TYR A 73 12.62 -8.20 4.00
C TYR A 73 11.60 -7.35 3.27
N ILE A 74 10.73 -7.98 2.47
CA ILE A 74 9.59 -7.29 1.85
C ILE A 74 8.63 -6.77 2.93
N MET A 75 8.33 -7.56 3.96
CA MET A 75 7.53 -7.10 5.10
C MET A 75 8.19 -5.92 5.84
N ALA A 76 9.49 -5.98 6.10
CA ALA A 76 10.24 -4.89 6.71
C ALA A 76 10.20 -3.62 5.84
N MET A 77 10.31 -3.76 4.52
CA MET A 77 10.16 -2.64 3.58
C MET A 77 8.76 -2.03 3.66
N VAL A 78 7.69 -2.84 3.75
CA VAL A 78 6.32 -2.34 3.93
C VAL A 78 6.21 -1.52 5.23
N VAL A 79 6.78 -1.99 6.34
CA VAL A 79 6.83 -1.25 7.62
C VAL A 79 7.57 0.09 7.45
N VAL A 80 8.70 0.10 6.74
CA VAL A 80 9.47 1.33 6.48
C VAL A 80 8.66 2.33 5.65
N ILE A 81 8.06 1.88 4.54
CA ILE A 81 7.17 2.71 3.69
C ILE A 81 6.03 3.28 4.53
N GLN A 82 5.45 2.46 5.41
CA GLN A 82 4.35 2.86 6.29
C GLN A 82 4.74 3.99 7.26
N ILE A 83 5.92 3.90 7.87
CA ILE A 83 6.46 4.95 8.76
C ILE A 83 6.64 6.26 7.99
N PHE A 84 7.17 6.19 6.76
CA PHE A 84 7.32 7.38 5.92
C PHE A 84 5.98 8.00 5.51
N MET A 85 4.99 7.18 5.12
CA MET A 85 3.64 7.66 4.80
C MET A 85 2.98 8.35 5.99
N ALA A 86 3.02 7.73 7.17
CA ALA A 86 2.45 8.31 8.38
C ALA A 86 3.16 9.62 8.74
N ARG A 87 4.49 9.68 8.59
CA ARG A 87 5.27 10.91 8.79
C ARG A 87 4.85 12.03 7.84
N GLU A 88 4.67 11.75 6.54
CA GLU A 88 4.19 12.74 5.56
C GLU A 88 2.81 13.28 5.93
N LEU A 89 1.85 12.36 6.19
CA LEU A 89 0.47 12.70 6.50
C LEU A 89 0.34 13.49 7.82
N PHE A 90 1.07 13.09 8.88
CA PHE A 90 1.09 13.83 10.16
C PHE A 90 1.75 15.21 10.05
N ASN A 91 2.71 15.38 9.13
CA ASN A 91 3.35 16.68 8.93
C ASN A 91 2.46 17.62 8.11
N LEU A 92 1.69 17.09 7.15
CA LEU A 92 0.78 17.86 6.30
C LEU A 92 -0.36 18.52 7.09
N LEU A 93 -0.91 17.81 8.07
CA LEU A 93 -2.01 18.32 8.89
C LEU A 93 -1.57 19.33 9.95
N ARG A 94 -0.26 19.52 10.11
CA ARG A 94 0.30 20.30 11.20
C ARG A 94 0.15 21.80 10.93
N ARG A 95 -0.27 22.54 11.95
CA ARG A 95 -0.17 24.01 11.94
C ARG A 95 0.86 24.47 12.97
N THR A 96 1.97 25.01 12.47
CA THR A 96 3.16 25.34 13.29
C THR A 96 2.87 26.33 14.42
N HIS A 97 1.90 27.22 14.25
CA HIS A 97 1.55 28.23 15.26
C HIS A 97 0.78 27.60 16.43
N GLU A 98 -0.23 26.78 16.14
CA GLU A 98 -1.04 26.04 17.09
C GLU A 98 -0.22 24.96 17.83
N ASP A 99 0.70 24.29 17.14
CA ASP A 99 1.55 23.24 17.72
C ASP A 99 2.56 23.77 18.75
N ARG A 100 3.06 25.00 18.58
CA ARG A 100 3.94 25.63 19.58
C ARG A 100 3.26 25.75 20.95
N GLN A 101 1.93 25.81 20.99
CA GLN A 101 1.16 25.88 22.22
C GLN A 101 0.90 24.49 22.84
N LEU A 102 1.23 23.40 22.14
CA LEU A 102 0.94 22.00 22.49
C LEU A 102 2.17 21.08 22.24
N PRO A 103 3.27 21.22 23.00
CA PRO A 103 4.52 20.50 22.72
C PRO A 103 4.44 18.96 22.81
N GLY A 104 3.44 18.40 23.51
CA GLY A 104 3.26 16.95 23.67
C GLY A 104 2.43 16.27 22.57
N PHE A 105 1.72 17.03 21.72
CA PHE A 105 0.75 16.46 20.78
C PHE A 105 1.43 15.64 19.66
N ARG A 106 2.69 15.97 19.34
CA ARG A 106 3.50 15.20 18.39
C ARG A 106 3.75 13.77 18.88
N SER A 107 4.13 13.64 20.14
CA SER A 107 4.42 12.32 20.74
C SER A 107 3.16 11.48 20.82
N LEU A 108 2.01 12.11 21.06
CA LEU A 108 0.72 11.44 21.11
C LEU A 108 0.32 10.80 19.77
N ASN A 109 0.50 11.50 18.64
CA ASN A 109 0.22 10.93 17.31
C ASN A 109 1.11 9.70 17.02
N TRP A 110 2.40 9.78 17.36
CA TRP A 110 3.31 8.65 17.21
C TRP A 110 2.99 7.51 18.19
N TYR A 111 2.53 7.81 19.40
CA TYR A 111 2.09 6.82 20.36
C TYR A 111 0.93 5.97 19.81
N PHE A 112 -0.10 6.60 19.26
CA PHE A 112 -1.21 5.87 18.62
C PHE A 112 -0.72 5.06 17.40
N PHE A 113 0.22 5.61 16.63
CA PHE A 113 0.83 4.87 15.50
C PHE A 113 1.56 3.62 15.94
N PHE A 114 2.45 3.70 16.94
CA PHE A 114 3.18 2.52 17.43
C PHE A 114 2.27 1.52 18.14
N THR A 115 1.22 1.99 18.82
CA THR A 115 0.19 1.12 19.40
C THR A 115 -0.56 0.33 18.31
N ALA A 116 -0.97 0.99 17.22
CA ALA A 116 -1.61 0.34 16.08
C ALA A 116 -0.64 -0.61 15.36
N MET A 117 0.64 -0.26 15.26
CA MET A 117 1.68 -1.11 14.68
C MET A 117 1.86 -2.39 15.47
N PHE A 118 1.98 -2.27 16.79
CA PHE A 118 2.08 -3.41 17.68
C PHE A 118 0.85 -4.33 17.60
N PHE A 119 -0.35 -3.75 17.49
CA PHE A 119 -1.59 -4.52 17.32
C PHE A 119 -1.61 -5.29 15.99
N VAL A 120 -1.45 -4.60 14.86
CA VAL A 120 -1.62 -5.20 13.52
C VAL A 120 -0.51 -6.20 13.22
N TYR A 121 0.76 -5.79 13.34
CA TYR A 121 1.89 -6.67 13.03
C TYR A 121 2.07 -7.75 14.09
N GLY A 122 1.82 -7.44 15.36
CA GLY A 122 1.84 -8.46 16.40
C GLY A 122 0.84 -9.58 16.09
N ARG A 123 -0.38 -9.25 15.65
CA ARG A 123 -1.39 -10.26 15.29
C ARG A 123 -1.02 -11.05 14.02
N LEU A 124 -0.43 -10.40 13.03
CA LEU A 124 0.03 -11.06 11.80
C LEU A 124 1.24 -11.96 12.06
N LEU A 125 2.18 -11.55 12.91
CA LEU A 125 3.40 -12.30 13.18
C LEU A 125 3.22 -13.35 14.26
N SER A 126 2.30 -13.17 15.22
CA SER A 126 2.13 -14.09 16.36
C SER A 126 1.91 -15.54 15.94
N GLN A 127 1.02 -15.77 14.97
CA GLN A 127 0.74 -17.12 14.44
C GLN A 127 1.99 -17.78 13.83
N ARG A 128 2.83 -17.00 13.15
CA ARG A 128 4.03 -17.48 12.45
C ARG A 128 5.24 -17.60 13.38
N LEU A 129 5.30 -16.74 14.40
CA LEU A 129 6.34 -16.71 15.41
C LEU A 129 6.27 -17.95 16.30
N VAL A 130 5.07 -18.38 16.68
CA VAL A 130 4.86 -19.62 17.43
C VAL A 130 5.43 -20.81 16.67
N ASN A 131 5.18 -20.93 15.36
CA ASN A 131 5.70 -22.02 14.53
C ASN A 131 7.23 -22.03 14.45
N THR A 132 7.84 -20.85 14.32
CA THR A 132 9.31 -20.71 14.18
C THR A 132 10.06 -20.96 15.49
N VAL A 133 9.48 -20.58 16.63
CA VAL A 133 10.14 -20.57 17.95
C VAL A 133 10.00 -21.92 18.68
N THR A 134 9.39 -22.93 18.07
CA THR A 134 9.24 -24.30 18.63
C THR A 134 10.56 -24.98 19.02
N THR A 135 11.70 -24.48 18.55
CA THR A 135 13.04 -25.03 18.83
C THR A 135 13.56 -24.73 20.24
N ASP A 136 13.19 -23.58 20.83
CA ASP A 136 13.72 -23.13 22.13
C ASP A 136 12.61 -23.05 23.19
N LYS A 137 12.64 -23.94 24.20
CA LYS A 137 11.58 -24.04 25.24
C LYS A 137 11.34 -22.74 26.01
N VAL A 138 12.40 -22.00 26.37
CA VAL A 138 12.30 -20.74 27.14
C VAL A 138 11.71 -19.62 26.28
N LEU A 139 12.16 -19.53 25.03
CA LEU A 139 11.73 -18.51 24.08
C LEU A 139 10.28 -18.75 23.65
N TYR A 140 9.90 -20.02 23.49
CA TYR A 140 8.52 -20.45 23.28
C TYR A 140 7.60 -20.01 24.42
N GLN A 141 8.00 -20.23 25.67
CA GLN A 141 7.16 -19.87 26.82
C GLN A 141 6.96 -18.36 26.97
N LEU A 142 8.00 -17.57 26.70
CA LEU A 142 7.92 -16.10 26.69
C LEU A 142 7.04 -15.59 25.53
N VAL A 143 7.28 -16.10 24.31
CA VAL A 143 6.53 -15.69 23.12
C VAL A 143 5.07 -16.10 23.22
N SER A 144 4.78 -17.34 23.61
CA SER A 144 3.43 -17.84 23.79
C SER A 144 2.66 -17.03 24.84
N SER A 145 3.33 -16.69 25.95
CA SER A 145 2.75 -15.81 26.98
C SER A 145 2.46 -14.40 26.43
N LEU A 146 3.40 -13.81 25.69
CA LEU A 146 3.22 -12.50 25.07
C LEU A 146 2.07 -12.49 24.06
N VAL A 147 1.98 -13.53 23.21
CA VAL A 147 0.92 -13.70 22.21
C VAL A 147 -0.44 -13.84 22.89
N LYS A 148 -0.54 -14.60 23.98
CA LYS A 148 -1.77 -14.77 24.75
C LYS A 148 -2.33 -13.45 25.28
N TYR A 149 -1.48 -12.59 25.84
CA TYR A 149 -1.89 -11.32 26.43
C TYR A 149 -1.83 -10.12 25.49
N GLN A 150 -1.41 -10.31 24.24
CA GLN A 150 -1.17 -9.23 23.28
C GLN A 150 -2.40 -8.33 23.08
N MET A 151 -3.59 -8.91 22.96
CA MET A 151 -4.84 -8.15 22.77
C MET A 151 -5.16 -7.25 23.96
N ALA A 152 -4.97 -7.76 25.18
CA ALA A 152 -5.18 -6.98 26.40
C ALA A 152 -4.14 -5.85 26.52
N ILE A 153 -2.87 -6.14 26.22
CA ILE A 153 -1.80 -5.12 26.22
C ILE A 153 -2.13 -4.00 25.23
N CYS A 154 -2.55 -4.33 24.01
CA CYS A 154 -2.94 -3.33 23.00
C CYS A 154 -4.12 -2.46 23.47
N TYR A 155 -5.11 -3.08 24.12
CA TYR A 155 -6.26 -2.36 24.69
C TYR A 155 -5.81 -1.36 25.77
N PHE A 156 -5.00 -1.78 26.74
CA PHE A 156 -4.50 -0.89 27.79
C PHE A 156 -3.61 0.22 27.23
N LEU A 157 -2.75 -0.07 26.25
CA LEU A 157 -1.97 0.96 25.56
C LEU A 157 -2.88 1.98 24.87
N TYR A 158 -3.92 1.53 24.18
CA TYR A 158 -4.87 2.46 23.54
C TYR A 158 -5.60 3.34 24.56
N ILE A 159 -6.12 2.75 25.65
CA ILE A 159 -6.78 3.50 26.72
C ILE A 159 -5.83 4.50 27.39
N ALA A 160 -4.58 4.12 27.64
CA ALA A 160 -3.56 5.04 28.16
C ALA A 160 -3.31 6.22 27.22
N GLY A 161 -3.26 5.98 25.90
CA GLY A 161 -3.17 7.04 24.89
C GLY A 161 -4.39 7.94 24.87
N PHE A 162 -5.59 7.36 24.99
CA PHE A 162 -6.83 8.13 25.08
C PHE A 162 -6.87 9.01 26.34
N MET A 163 -6.52 8.47 27.50
CA MET A 163 -6.39 9.25 28.73
C MET A 163 -5.36 10.36 28.58
N TRP A 164 -4.20 10.07 27.96
CA TRP A 164 -3.18 11.08 27.68
C TRP A 164 -3.72 12.20 26.77
N PHE A 165 -4.49 11.87 25.72
CA PHE A 165 -5.17 12.86 24.89
C PHE A 165 -6.07 13.78 25.72
N ILE A 166 -6.94 13.21 26.55
CA ILE A 166 -7.87 13.98 27.40
C ILE A 166 -7.11 14.91 28.36
N LEU A 167 -6.04 14.42 28.99
CA LEU A 167 -5.21 15.23 29.89
C LEU A 167 -4.48 16.38 29.17
N THR A 168 -4.25 16.29 27.86
CA THR A 168 -3.61 17.35 27.07
C THR A 168 -4.57 18.42 26.58
N LEU A 169 -5.88 18.30 26.83
CA LEU A 169 -6.89 19.25 26.35
C LEU A 169 -6.65 20.66 26.93
N LYS A 170 -6.59 21.67 26.06
CA LYS A 170 -6.43 23.08 26.45
C LYS A 170 -7.63 23.90 25.98
N LYS A 171 -8.15 24.74 26.89
CA LYS A 171 -9.23 25.68 26.60
C LYS A 171 -8.85 26.56 25.40
N LYS A 172 -9.82 26.86 24.53
CA LYS A 172 -9.68 27.57 23.23
C LYS A 172 -9.05 26.77 22.07
N MET A 173 -8.51 25.56 22.32
CA MET A 173 -7.85 24.75 21.28
C MET A 173 -8.61 23.45 20.91
N TYR A 174 -9.79 23.21 21.49
CA TYR A 174 -10.52 21.95 21.33
C TYR A 174 -10.78 21.57 19.87
N LYS A 175 -11.23 22.51 19.03
CA LYS A 175 -11.49 22.21 17.61
C LYS A 175 -10.25 21.70 16.87
N TYR A 176 -9.08 22.25 17.19
CA TYR A 176 -7.82 21.78 16.62
C TYR A 176 -7.44 20.41 17.17
N GLN A 177 -7.52 20.21 18.49
CA GLN A 177 -7.13 18.95 19.14
C GLN A 177 -8.02 17.77 18.72
N PHE A 178 -9.34 17.94 18.74
CA PHE A 178 -10.29 16.94 18.26
C PHE A 178 -10.15 16.71 16.74
N GLY A 179 -9.87 17.77 15.97
CA GLY A 179 -9.58 17.65 14.55
C GLY A 179 -8.35 16.78 14.30
N GLN A 180 -7.23 17.06 14.97
CA GLN A 180 -6.01 16.26 14.87
C GLN A 180 -6.24 14.83 15.36
N TYR A 181 -6.95 14.62 16.46
CA TYR A 181 -7.29 13.29 16.96
C TYR A 181 -8.06 12.47 15.92
N ALA A 182 -9.10 13.07 15.30
CA ALA A 182 -9.88 12.43 14.24
C ALA A 182 -9.01 12.10 13.02
N TRP A 183 -8.18 13.05 12.59
CA TRP A 183 -7.25 12.83 11.47
C TRP A 183 -6.23 11.73 11.76
N THR A 184 -5.67 11.69 12.97
CA THR A 184 -4.73 10.65 13.38
C THR A 184 -5.40 9.27 13.23
N HIS A 185 -6.61 9.09 13.75
CA HIS A 185 -7.33 7.81 13.61
C HIS A 185 -7.67 7.47 12.16
N MET A 186 -8.08 8.46 11.36
CA MET A 186 -8.34 8.25 9.93
C MET A 186 -7.07 7.81 9.18
N ILE A 187 -5.92 8.45 9.45
CA ILE A 187 -4.63 8.07 8.88
C ILE A 187 -4.25 6.65 9.31
N LEU A 188 -4.43 6.32 10.59
CA LEU A 188 -4.13 4.98 11.08
C LEU A 188 -4.98 3.92 10.35
N ILE A 189 -6.28 4.15 10.19
CA ILE A 189 -7.15 3.22 9.45
C ILE A 189 -6.64 3.04 8.02
N VAL A 190 -6.42 4.14 7.29
CA VAL A 190 -5.98 4.09 5.89
C VAL A 190 -4.63 3.37 5.75
N VAL A 191 -3.65 3.77 6.54
CA VAL A 191 -2.27 3.29 6.44
C VAL A 191 -2.14 1.84 6.94
N PHE A 192 -2.76 1.49 8.07
CA PHE A 192 -2.68 0.13 8.62
C PHE A 192 -3.50 -0.88 7.83
N THR A 193 -4.71 -0.52 7.38
CA THR A 193 -5.54 -1.42 6.56
C THR A 193 -4.78 -1.84 5.31
N GLN A 194 -4.19 -0.90 4.56
CA GLN A 194 -3.42 -1.27 3.36
C GLN A 194 -2.23 -2.17 3.70
N SER A 195 -1.47 -1.84 4.75
CA SER A 195 -0.25 -2.57 5.11
C SER A 195 -0.57 -4.00 5.55
N SER A 196 -1.65 -4.18 6.31
CA SER A 196 -2.10 -5.49 6.79
C SER A 196 -2.42 -6.42 5.62
N PHE A 197 -3.17 -5.94 4.62
CA PHE A 197 -3.50 -6.74 3.44
C PHE A 197 -2.28 -6.98 2.54
N THR A 198 -1.39 -5.99 2.41
CA THR A 198 -0.13 -6.15 1.66
C THR A 198 0.73 -7.25 2.26
N VAL A 199 0.91 -7.22 3.59
CA VAL A 199 1.68 -8.23 4.33
C VAL A 199 1.02 -9.59 4.24
N ALA A 200 -0.30 -9.66 4.35
CA ALA A 200 -1.03 -10.90 4.18
C ALA A 200 -0.81 -11.51 2.78
N ASN A 201 -0.90 -10.71 1.71
CA ASN A 201 -0.58 -11.15 0.35
C ASN A 201 0.85 -11.65 0.21
N ILE A 202 1.83 -10.95 0.80
CA ILE A 202 3.24 -11.36 0.75
C ILE A 202 3.40 -12.78 1.30
N PHE A 203 2.77 -13.09 2.43
CA PHE A 203 2.91 -14.40 3.07
C PHE A 203 2.14 -15.53 2.37
N GLU A 204 1.08 -15.25 1.63
CA GLU A 204 0.44 -16.23 0.72
C GLU A 204 1.32 -16.54 -0.50
N GLY A 205 2.29 -15.68 -0.79
CA GLY A 205 3.29 -15.83 -1.83
C GLY A 205 3.66 -14.46 -2.40
N ILE A 206 4.95 -14.21 -2.63
CA ILE A 206 5.44 -12.93 -3.17
C ILE A 206 4.73 -12.57 -4.49
N PHE A 207 4.31 -13.57 -5.27
CA PHE A 207 3.50 -13.43 -6.47
C PHE A 207 2.24 -12.57 -6.26
N TRP A 208 1.47 -12.82 -5.19
CA TRP A 208 0.20 -12.14 -4.89
C TRP A 208 0.37 -10.69 -4.41
N PHE A 209 1.61 -10.29 -4.10
CA PHE A 209 2.00 -8.92 -3.86
C PHE A 209 2.59 -8.28 -5.12
N LEU A 210 3.56 -8.94 -5.73
CA LEU A 210 4.41 -8.39 -6.78
C LEU A 210 3.67 -8.23 -8.11
N LEU A 211 2.81 -9.19 -8.50
CA LEU A 211 2.05 -9.08 -9.74
C LEU A 211 1.06 -7.89 -9.67
N PRO A 212 0.15 -7.78 -8.68
CA PRO A 212 -0.69 -6.59 -8.52
C PRO A 212 0.08 -5.27 -8.48
N ALA A 213 1.19 -5.22 -7.73
CA ALA A 213 1.99 -4.01 -7.59
C ALA A 213 2.60 -3.57 -8.93
N THR A 214 3.13 -4.52 -9.71
CA THR A 214 3.70 -4.25 -11.04
C THR A 214 2.63 -3.85 -12.06
N LEU A 215 1.42 -4.41 -11.97
CA LEU A 215 0.31 -4.03 -12.85
C LEU A 215 -0.11 -2.57 -12.66
N ILE A 216 -0.14 -2.07 -11.42
CA ILE A 216 -0.38 -0.64 -11.16
C ILE A 216 0.71 0.22 -11.79
N VAL A 217 1.98 -0.16 -11.64
CA VAL A 217 3.10 0.58 -12.24
C VAL A 217 3.00 0.60 -13.76
N ILE A 218 2.71 -0.54 -14.39
CA ILE A 218 2.52 -0.65 -15.83
C ILE A 218 1.33 0.19 -16.29
N ASN A 219 0.22 0.15 -15.56
CA ASN A 219 -0.97 0.93 -15.87
C ASN A 219 -0.67 2.44 -15.85
N ASP A 220 0.06 2.93 -14.85
CA ASP A 220 0.43 4.35 -14.77
C ASP A 220 1.38 4.77 -15.90
N ILE A 221 2.36 3.93 -16.25
CA ILE A 221 3.29 4.17 -17.36
C ILE A 221 2.54 4.18 -18.69
N ALA A 222 1.67 3.20 -18.92
CA ALA A 222 0.87 3.09 -20.14
C ALA A 222 -0.12 4.26 -20.25
N ALA A 223 -0.78 4.65 -19.16
CA ALA A 223 -1.70 5.79 -19.14
C ALA A 223 -0.98 7.10 -19.49
N TYR A 224 0.25 7.27 -19.00
CA TYR A 224 1.09 8.40 -19.37
C TYR A 224 1.48 8.36 -20.86
N PHE A 225 1.93 7.21 -21.36
CA PHE A 225 2.36 7.05 -22.75
C PHE A 225 1.20 7.30 -23.73
N PHE A 226 0.08 6.60 -23.58
CA PHE A 226 -1.08 6.79 -24.44
C PHE A 226 -1.72 8.17 -24.26
N GLY A 227 -1.72 8.71 -23.04
CA GLY A 227 -2.20 10.08 -22.79
C GLY A 227 -1.32 11.14 -23.45
N PHE A 228 0.00 10.93 -23.54
CA PHE A 228 0.90 11.87 -24.20
C PHE A 228 0.74 11.88 -25.73
N PHE A 229 0.60 10.70 -26.36
CA PHE A 229 0.50 10.61 -27.83
C PHE A 229 -0.92 10.81 -28.37
N PHE A 230 -1.93 10.34 -27.66
CA PHE A 230 -3.32 10.29 -28.15
C PHE A 230 -4.31 11.07 -27.29
N GLY A 231 -3.87 11.65 -26.16
CA GLY A 231 -4.75 12.31 -25.21
C GLY A 231 -5.36 13.59 -25.77
N ARG A 232 -6.70 13.61 -25.86
CA ARG A 232 -7.46 14.79 -26.30
C ARG A 232 -8.57 15.12 -25.32
N THR A 233 -9.19 14.11 -24.72
CA THR A 233 -10.35 14.30 -23.85
C THR A 233 -10.00 14.09 -22.37
N PRO A 234 -10.14 15.12 -21.50
CA PRO A 234 -9.83 14.98 -20.09
C PRO A 234 -10.83 14.04 -19.39
N LEU A 235 -10.32 13.14 -18.56
CA LEU A 235 -11.11 12.12 -17.86
C LEU A 235 -11.89 12.71 -16.68
N ILE A 236 -11.26 13.58 -15.88
CA ILE A 236 -11.87 14.18 -14.69
C ILE A 236 -11.36 15.60 -14.46
N LYS A 237 -12.26 16.52 -14.07
CA LYS A 237 -11.91 17.94 -13.81
C LYS A 237 -10.87 18.12 -12.70
N ILE A 238 -10.83 17.23 -11.72
CA ILE A 238 -9.89 17.30 -10.58
C ILE A 238 -8.44 17.00 -11.01
N SER A 239 -8.25 16.34 -12.16
CA SER A 239 -6.96 15.94 -12.71
C SER A 239 -6.96 16.12 -14.24
N PRO A 240 -6.82 17.37 -14.74
CA PRO A 240 -7.00 17.69 -16.16
C PRO A 240 -5.96 17.03 -17.08
N LYS A 241 -4.84 16.55 -16.53
CA LYS A 241 -3.78 15.86 -17.29
C LYS A 241 -4.09 14.39 -17.57
N LYS A 242 -5.10 13.79 -16.92
CA LYS A 242 -5.50 12.40 -17.17
C LYS A 242 -6.58 12.40 -18.24
N THR A 243 -6.40 11.58 -19.27
CA THR A 243 -7.24 11.56 -20.49
C THR A 243 -7.95 10.22 -20.65
N TRP A 244 -9.12 10.20 -21.30
CA TRP A 244 -9.85 8.96 -21.59
C TRP A 244 -9.07 8.02 -22.51
N GLU A 245 -8.39 8.55 -23.53
CA GLU A 245 -7.61 7.74 -24.47
C GLU A 245 -6.45 7.04 -23.75
N GLY A 246 -5.77 7.77 -22.86
CA GLY A 246 -4.76 7.24 -21.95
C GLY A 246 -5.29 6.12 -21.05
N PHE A 247 -6.48 6.30 -20.45
CA PHE A 247 -7.10 5.30 -19.58
C PHE A 247 -7.49 4.01 -20.31
N ILE A 248 -8.02 4.13 -21.53
CA ILE A 248 -8.40 2.97 -22.36
C ILE A 248 -7.13 2.22 -22.83
N GLY A 249 -6.13 2.94 -23.34
CA GLY A 249 -4.87 2.34 -23.78
C GLY A 249 -4.11 1.64 -22.64
N ALA A 250 -4.14 2.25 -21.44
CA ALA A 250 -3.58 1.64 -20.24
C ALA A 250 -4.31 0.36 -19.85
N SER A 251 -5.64 0.33 -19.96
CA SER A 251 -6.45 -0.86 -19.65
C SER A 251 -6.09 -2.04 -20.54
N VAL A 252 -6.04 -1.85 -21.86
CA VAL A 252 -5.66 -2.92 -22.80
C VAL A 252 -4.24 -3.42 -22.51
N THR A 253 -3.30 -2.49 -22.31
CA THR A 253 -1.88 -2.82 -22.05
C THR A 253 -1.72 -3.58 -20.73
N THR A 254 -2.44 -3.20 -19.69
CA THR A 254 -2.37 -3.82 -18.36
C THR A 254 -2.93 -5.24 -18.38
N ILE A 255 -4.02 -5.50 -19.10
CA ILE A 255 -4.60 -6.84 -19.23
C ILE A 255 -3.63 -7.78 -19.96
N ILE A 256 -3.06 -7.34 -21.09
CA ILE A 256 -2.07 -8.12 -21.84
C ILE A 256 -0.83 -8.38 -20.97
N SER A 257 -0.35 -7.35 -20.28
CA SER A 257 0.80 -7.47 -19.38
C SER A 257 0.52 -8.42 -18.21
N ALA A 258 -0.70 -8.44 -17.67
CA ALA A 258 -1.08 -9.36 -16.61
C ALA A 258 -1.01 -10.82 -17.05
N PHE A 259 -1.52 -11.11 -18.24
CA PHE A 259 -1.44 -12.46 -18.82
C PHE A 259 0.01 -12.89 -19.04
N MET A 260 0.87 -12.01 -19.57
CA MET A 260 2.28 -12.30 -19.84
C MET A 260 3.11 -12.44 -18.56
N LEU A 261 2.98 -11.49 -17.63
CA LEU A 261 3.76 -11.48 -16.39
C LEU A 261 3.40 -12.64 -15.48
N ALA A 262 2.12 -13.03 -15.43
CA ALA A 262 1.71 -14.21 -14.67
C ALA A 262 2.39 -15.49 -15.17
N ASN A 263 2.62 -15.61 -16.49
CA ASN A 263 3.37 -16.73 -17.05
C ASN A 263 4.84 -16.72 -16.62
N ILE A 264 5.48 -15.55 -16.66
CA ILE A 264 6.90 -15.40 -16.32
C ILE A 264 7.11 -15.64 -14.82
N MET A 265 6.34 -14.95 -13.98
CA MET A 265 6.48 -15.00 -12.52
C MET A 265 6.04 -16.35 -11.95
N GLY A 266 5.01 -16.98 -12.53
CA GLY A 266 4.47 -18.26 -12.08
C GLY A 266 5.43 -19.45 -12.25
N ARG A 267 6.49 -19.32 -13.07
CA ARG A 267 7.52 -20.35 -13.23
C ARG A 267 8.53 -20.40 -12.09
N PHE A 268 8.59 -19.36 -11.26
CA PHE A 268 9.55 -19.26 -10.18
C PHE A 268 8.92 -19.69 -8.85
N SER A 269 9.26 -20.90 -8.39
CA SER A 269 8.72 -21.49 -7.15
C SER A 269 8.90 -20.59 -5.92
N TRP A 270 10.03 -19.89 -5.82
CA TRP A 270 10.30 -18.98 -4.70
C TRP A 270 9.36 -17.77 -4.63
N LEU A 271 8.74 -17.37 -5.75
CA LEU A 271 7.73 -16.30 -5.78
C LEU A 271 6.33 -16.82 -5.43
N THR A 272 6.02 -18.06 -5.80
CA THR A 272 4.68 -18.62 -5.70
C THR A 272 4.43 -19.35 -4.38
N CYS A 273 5.50 -19.82 -3.72
CA CYS A 273 5.40 -20.58 -2.47
C CYS A 273 4.92 -19.72 -1.29
N PRO A 274 3.85 -20.13 -0.57
CA PRO A 274 3.42 -19.46 0.65
C PRO A 274 4.43 -19.69 1.78
N ARG A 275 4.59 -18.68 2.65
CA ARG A 275 5.51 -18.72 3.80
C ARG A 275 4.73 -18.77 5.12
N LYS A 276 4.88 -19.88 5.84
CA LYS A 276 4.25 -20.10 7.16
C LYS A 276 5.13 -19.72 8.36
N ASP A 277 6.44 -19.57 8.15
CA ASP A 277 7.43 -19.32 9.21
C ASP A 277 8.28 -18.05 8.96
N LEU A 278 8.98 -17.56 9.99
CA LEU A 278 9.89 -16.40 9.92
C LEU A 278 11.35 -16.76 9.55
N SER A 279 11.58 -17.83 8.80
CA SER A 279 12.94 -18.11 8.29
C SER A 279 13.25 -17.27 7.03
N THR A 280 14.52 -16.93 6.83
CA THR A 280 15.02 -16.09 5.73
C THR A 280 15.50 -16.89 4.51
N GLY A 281 15.45 -18.23 4.58
CA GLY A 281 15.92 -19.10 3.50
C GLY A 281 15.02 -19.12 2.27
N TRP A 282 15.58 -19.51 1.12
CA TRP A 282 14.84 -19.76 -0.11
C TRP A 282 13.84 -20.90 0.08
N LEU A 283 12.64 -20.73 -0.45
CA LEU A 283 11.62 -21.78 -0.41
C LEU A 283 11.62 -22.58 -1.68
N HIS A 284 11.60 -23.90 -1.52
CA HIS A 284 11.21 -24.83 -2.57
C HIS A 284 10.01 -25.60 -2.02
N CYS A 285 8.87 -25.43 -2.68
CA CYS A 285 7.64 -26.12 -2.38
C CYS A 285 6.96 -26.48 -3.70
N ASP A 286 5.96 -27.37 -3.64
CA ASP A 286 5.02 -27.51 -4.74
C ASP A 286 4.10 -26.27 -4.73
N PRO A 287 4.13 -25.41 -5.77
CA PRO A 287 3.34 -24.19 -5.81
C PRO A 287 1.82 -24.45 -5.90
N GLY A 288 1.42 -25.71 -6.07
CA GLY A 288 0.03 -26.13 -6.09
C GLY A 288 -0.60 -26.03 -7.48
N PRO A 289 -1.87 -26.46 -7.60
CA PRO A 289 -2.53 -26.67 -8.90
C PRO A 289 -2.77 -25.39 -9.69
N MET A 290 -2.61 -24.21 -9.10
CA MET A 290 -2.76 -22.93 -9.79
C MET A 290 -1.59 -22.60 -10.72
N PHE A 291 -0.41 -23.15 -10.40
CA PHE A 291 0.84 -22.90 -11.13
C PHE A 291 1.30 -24.13 -11.92
N THR A 292 0.44 -25.13 -12.08
CA THR A 292 0.69 -26.25 -12.99
C THR A 292 0.35 -25.86 -14.44
N PRO A 293 1.25 -26.09 -15.41
CA PRO A 293 0.99 -25.77 -16.81
C PRO A 293 -0.05 -26.74 -17.40
N GLU A 294 -1.06 -26.19 -18.06
CA GLU A 294 -1.98 -26.95 -18.89
C GLU A 294 -1.66 -26.70 -20.37
N PHE A 295 -1.75 -27.76 -21.17
CA PHE A 295 -1.55 -27.68 -22.61
C PHE A 295 -2.89 -27.35 -23.28
N PHE A 296 -2.96 -26.18 -23.90
CA PHE A 296 -4.12 -25.79 -24.69
C PHE A 296 -3.81 -25.97 -26.18
N THR A 297 -4.57 -26.84 -26.84
CA THR A 297 -4.48 -27.03 -28.29
C THR A 297 -5.23 -25.90 -28.99
N LEU A 298 -4.54 -25.19 -29.88
CA LEU A 298 -5.13 -24.06 -30.59
C LEU A 298 -6.30 -24.54 -31.48
N PRO A 299 -7.44 -23.82 -31.52
CA PRO A 299 -8.58 -24.29 -32.31
C PRO A 299 -8.26 -24.18 -33.82
N GLY A 300 -8.90 -25.01 -34.65
CA GLY A 300 -8.51 -25.25 -36.06
C GLY A 300 -8.65 -24.09 -37.07
N TRP A 301 -8.92 -22.87 -36.60
CA TRP A 301 -8.95 -21.61 -37.35
C TRP A 301 -7.57 -20.96 -37.45
N ILE A 302 -6.59 -21.45 -36.68
CA ILE A 302 -5.22 -20.92 -36.70
C ILE A 302 -4.44 -21.60 -37.83
N PRO A 303 -3.83 -20.83 -38.75
CA PRO A 303 -3.12 -21.38 -39.91
C PRO A 303 -2.02 -22.36 -39.49
N THR A 304 -1.87 -23.45 -40.25
CA THR A 304 -0.86 -24.49 -40.02
C THR A 304 0.59 -24.01 -40.08
N TRP A 305 0.82 -22.80 -40.60
CA TRP A 305 2.12 -22.12 -40.62
C TRP A 305 2.49 -21.46 -39.29
N PHE A 306 1.57 -21.38 -38.32
CA PHE A 306 1.86 -20.80 -37.01
C PHE A 306 2.69 -21.79 -36.16
N PRO A 307 3.89 -21.41 -35.70
CA PRO A 307 4.85 -22.36 -35.10
C PRO A 307 4.48 -22.88 -33.71
N TRP A 308 3.49 -22.29 -33.04
CA TRP A 308 3.10 -22.61 -31.67
C TRP A 308 1.80 -23.41 -31.71
N LYS A 309 1.86 -24.71 -32.01
CA LYS A 309 0.65 -25.57 -32.03
C LYS A 309 0.06 -25.83 -30.64
N ASP A 310 0.94 -25.88 -29.64
CA ASP A 310 0.61 -26.08 -28.24
C ASP A 310 1.10 -24.88 -27.42
N VAL A 311 0.19 -24.25 -26.68
CA VAL A 311 0.53 -23.14 -25.77
C VAL A 311 0.36 -23.63 -24.35
N THR A 312 1.43 -23.51 -23.56
CA THR A 312 1.39 -23.80 -22.12
C THR A 312 0.78 -22.60 -21.40
N ILE A 313 -0.42 -22.79 -20.85
CA ILE A 313 -1.13 -21.77 -20.08
C ILE A 313 -1.17 -22.22 -18.62
N LEU A 314 -0.80 -21.35 -17.70
CA LEU A 314 -1.01 -21.58 -16.27
C LEU A 314 -2.41 -21.13 -15.88
N ARG A 315 -3.08 -21.89 -15.01
CA ARG A 315 -4.42 -21.52 -14.50
C ARG A 315 -4.44 -20.13 -13.86
N VAL A 316 -3.36 -19.75 -13.18
CA VAL A 316 -3.19 -18.42 -12.58
C VAL A 316 -3.27 -17.26 -13.58
N GLN A 317 -3.01 -17.48 -14.87
CA GLN A 317 -3.09 -16.42 -15.88
C GLN A 317 -4.52 -15.87 -16.04
N TRP A 318 -5.54 -16.70 -15.84
CA TRP A 318 -6.94 -16.24 -15.86
C TRP A 318 -7.23 -15.32 -14.68
N HIS A 319 -6.74 -15.66 -13.48
CA HIS A 319 -6.82 -14.79 -12.31
C HIS A 319 -6.04 -13.49 -12.49
N ALA A 320 -4.90 -13.55 -13.18
CA ALA A 320 -4.11 -12.36 -13.51
C ALA A 320 -4.89 -11.39 -14.41
N ILE A 321 -5.69 -11.87 -15.36
CA ILE A 321 -6.58 -11.01 -16.16
C ILE A 321 -7.57 -10.26 -15.26
N CYS A 322 -8.19 -10.94 -14.29
CA CYS A 322 -9.09 -10.29 -13.32
C CYS A 322 -8.35 -9.22 -12.48
N LEU A 323 -7.14 -9.52 -12.01
CA LEU A 323 -6.29 -8.56 -11.30
C LEU A 323 -5.92 -7.37 -12.21
N GLY A 324 -5.61 -7.61 -13.48
CA GLY A 324 -5.28 -6.58 -14.47
C GLY A 324 -6.46 -5.66 -14.79
N LEU A 325 -7.66 -6.23 -14.95
CA LEU A 325 -8.91 -5.47 -15.13
C LEU A 325 -9.19 -4.55 -13.93
N PHE A 326 -9.03 -5.07 -12.72
CA PHE A 326 -9.20 -4.26 -11.51
C PHE A 326 -8.13 -3.16 -11.41
N ALA A 327 -6.86 -3.52 -11.66
CA ALA A 327 -5.73 -2.60 -11.61
C ALA A 327 -5.86 -1.44 -12.60
N SER A 328 -6.48 -1.66 -13.77
CA SER A 328 -6.64 -0.60 -14.76
C SER A 328 -7.93 0.20 -14.61
N ILE A 329 -9.04 -0.43 -14.19
CA ILE A 329 -10.34 0.23 -14.14
C ILE A 329 -10.58 0.88 -12.78
N ILE A 330 -10.38 0.14 -11.70
CA ILE A 330 -10.84 0.53 -10.36
C ILE A 330 -9.70 1.13 -9.53
N ALA A 331 -8.50 0.55 -9.57
CA ALA A 331 -7.39 1.05 -8.76
C ALA A 331 -7.00 2.53 -9.02
N PRO A 332 -7.10 3.10 -10.25
CA PRO A 332 -6.81 4.52 -10.48
C PRO A 332 -7.72 5.49 -9.70
N PHE A 333 -8.87 5.02 -9.21
CA PHE A 333 -9.73 5.81 -8.32
C PHE A 333 -9.07 6.12 -6.97
N GLY A 334 -8.15 5.27 -6.49
CA GLY A 334 -7.31 5.60 -5.33
C GLY A 334 -6.47 6.85 -5.57
N GLY A 335 -5.85 6.95 -6.75
CA GLY A 335 -5.09 8.13 -7.16
C GLY A 335 -5.96 9.37 -7.41
N PHE A 336 -7.20 9.21 -7.89
CA PHE A 336 -8.15 10.33 -7.99
C PHE A 336 -8.55 10.85 -6.60
N PHE A 337 -8.80 9.95 -5.65
CA PHE A 337 -9.11 10.31 -4.27
C PHE A 337 -7.95 11.07 -3.61
N ALA A 338 -6.73 10.55 -3.72
CA ALA A 338 -5.53 11.21 -3.22
C ALA A 338 -5.30 12.57 -3.88
N SER A 339 -5.51 12.67 -5.19
CA SER A 339 -5.45 13.95 -5.91
C SER A 339 -6.49 14.95 -5.40
N GLY A 340 -7.74 14.53 -5.18
CA GLY A 340 -8.79 15.36 -4.61
C GLY A 340 -8.45 15.87 -3.22
N PHE A 341 -7.90 15.00 -2.37
CA PHE A 341 -7.38 15.37 -1.05
C PHE A 341 -6.32 16.48 -1.16
N LYS A 342 -5.33 16.32 -2.02
CA LYS A 342 -4.27 17.33 -2.22
C LYS A 342 -4.84 18.68 -2.66
N ARG A 343 -5.84 18.70 -3.53
CA ARG A 343 -6.53 19.93 -3.94
C ARG A 343 -7.29 20.61 -2.80
N ALA A 344 -7.94 19.83 -1.94
CA ALA A 344 -8.65 20.36 -0.76
C ALA A 344 -7.71 21.09 0.20
N PHE A 345 -6.47 20.60 0.36
CA PHE A 345 -5.43 21.23 1.18
C PHE A 345 -4.56 22.25 0.44
N LYS A 346 -4.85 22.54 -0.84
CA LYS A 346 -4.08 23.45 -1.71
C LYS A 346 -2.59 23.07 -1.82
N ILE A 347 -2.31 21.78 -1.77
CA ILE A 347 -0.96 21.22 -1.97
C ILE A 347 -0.90 20.47 -3.30
N LYS A 348 0.32 20.20 -3.77
CA LYS A 348 0.55 19.44 -5.00
C LYS A 348 0.97 17.99 -4.74
N ASP A 349 1.85 17.81 -3.76
CA ASP A 349 2.47 16.54 -3.37
C ASP A 349 2.36 16.41 -1.84
N PHE A 350 2.27 15.18 -1.31
CA PHE A 350 2.11 14.94 0.13
C PHE A 350 3.40 15.23 0.93
N GLY A 351 4.55 15.19 0.27
CA GLY A 351 5.86 15.48 0.83
C GLY A 351 6.95 15.41 -0.22
N ASP A 352 8.21 15.50 0.23
CA ASP A 352 9.41 15.46 -0.61
C ASP A 352 10.37 14.34 -0.16
N SER A 353 9.82 13.18 0.28
CA SER A 353 10.62 12.11 0.87
C SER A 353 11.55 11.41 -0.11
N ILE A 354 11.21 11.39 -1.42
CA ILE A 354 12.07 10.82 -2.45
C ILE A 354 12.61 11.94 -3.35
N PRO A 355 13.96 12.11 -3.42
CA PRO A 355 14.57 13.19 -4.18
C PRO A 355 14.14 13.11 -5.66
N GLY A 356 13.53 14.19 -6.15
CA GLY A 356 13.07 14.31 -7.54
C GLY A 356 11.79 13.57 -7.89
N HIS A 357 11.20 12.77 -6.98
CA HIS A 357 10.06 11.88 -7.24
C HIS A 357 8.78 12.21 -6.45
N GLY A 358 8.86 13.11 -5.45
CA GLY A 358 7.74 13.54 -4.61
C GLY A 358 7.61 12.74 -3.32
N GLY A 359 6.39 12.65 -2.79
CA GLY A 359 6.09 11.92 -1.56
C GLY A 359 5.98 10.42 -1.76
N ILE A 360 6.26 9.64 -0.72
CA ILE A 360 6.01 8.19 -0.71
C ILE A 360 4.49 7.93 -0.76
N THR A 361 3.70 8.76 -0.09
CA THR A 361 2.24 8.65 -0.09
C THR A 361 1.65 8.82 -1.50
N ASP A 362 2.25 9.68 -2.34
CA ASP A 362 1.87 9.86 -3.74
C ASP A 362 2.11 8.62 -4.62
N ARG A 363 2.91 7.66 -4.15
CA ARG A 363 3.22 6.42 -4.89
C ARG A 363 2.40 5.22 -4.44
N MET A 364 1.78 5.32 -3.26
CA MET A 364 1.05 4.23 -2.63
C MET A 364 -0.47 4.40 -2.70
N ASP A 365 -0.97 5.49 -3.28
CA ASP A 365 -2.39 5.83 -3.34
C ASP A 365 -3.24 4.81 -4.13
N CYS A 366 -2.77 4.39 -5.31
CA CYS A 366 -3.41 3.32 -6.09
C CYS A 366 -3.13 1.92 -5.50
N GLN A 367 -1.95 1.74 -4.89
CA GLN A 367 -1.53 0.47 -4.29
C GLN A 367 -2.42 0.07 -3.11
N MET A 368 -2.95 1.06 -2.38
CA MET A 368 -3.88 0.83 -1.27
C MET A 368 -5.08 -0.02 -1.69
N VAL A 369 -5.78 0.40 -2.73
CA VAL A 369 -7.00 -0.26 -3.22
C VAL A 369 -6.65 -1.62 -3.81
N MET A 370 -5.52 -1.69 -4.52
CA MET A 370 -5.06 -2.93 -5.15
C MET A 370 -4.67 -4.01 -4.12
N ALA A 371 -4.00 -3.64 -3.02
CA ALA A 371 -3.59 -4.59 -1.98
C ALA A 371 -4.79 -5.25 -1.29
N VAL A 372 -5.82 -4.46 -0.96
CA VAL A 372 -7.07 -4.96 -0.38
C VAL A 372 -7.76 -5.92 -1.35
N PHE A 373 -7.89 -5.52 -2.62
CA PHE A 373 -8.54 -6.34 -3.63
C PHE A 373 -7.80 -7.65 -3.89
N SER A 374 -6.47 -7.62 -4.05
CA SER A 374 -5.66 -8.83 -4.27
C SER A 374 -5.88 -9.86 -3.16
N TYR A 375 -5.92 -9.42 -1.91
CA TYR A 375 -6.14 -10.31 -0.78
C TYR A 375 -7.55 -10.91 -0.77
N ILE A 376 -8.58 -10.07 -0.91
CA ILE A 376 -9.97 -10.54 -0.92
C ILE A 376 -10.18 -11.49 -2.11
N TYR A 377 -9.64 -11.15 -3.28
CA TYR A 377 -9.74 -11.97 -4.48
C TYR A 377 -9.06 -13.33 -4.29
N HIS A 378 -7.84 -13.34 -3.75
CA HIS A 378 -7.12 -14.56 -3.44
C HIS A 378 -7.92 -15.47 -2.49
N GLN A 379 -8.38 -14.92 -1.36
CA GLN A 379 -9.13 -15.68 -0.36
C GLN A 379 -10.50 -16.17 -0.87
N SER A 380 -11.13 -15.44 -1.79
CA SER A 380 -12.47 -15.77 -2.29
C SER A 380 -12.44 -16.76 -3.46
N PHE A 381 -11.48 -16.61 -4.37
CA PHE A 381 -11.51 -17.29 -5.67
C PHE A 381 -10.32 -18.23 -5.91
N VAL A 382 -9.23 -18.09 -5.15
CA VAL A 382 -8.01 -18.89 -5.37
C VAL A 382 -7.83 -19.94 -4.29
N VAL A 383 -7.99 -19.55 -3.02
CA VAL A 383 -7.91 -20.49 -1.90
C VAL A 383 -9.12 -21.42 -1.94
N SER A 384 -8.88 -22.72 -2.17
CA SER A 384 -9.92 -23.73 -2.02
C SER A 384 -10.24 -23.90 -0.53
N GLN A 385 -11.53 -23.85 -0.16
CA GLN A 385 -12.00 -24.11 1.22
C GLN A 385 -11.89 -25.60 1.63
N SER A 386 -10.94 -26.33 1.07
CA SER A 386 -10.69 -27.73 1.39
C SER A 386 -10.01 -27.81 2.76
N ILE A 387 -10.78 -28.08 3.80
CA ILE A 387 -10.24 -28.42 5.12
C ILE A 387 -9.45 -29.73 4.96
N THR A 388 -8.13 -29.66 5.13
CA THR A 388 -7.28 -30.86 5.10
C THR A 388 -7.41 -31.61 6.42
N VAL A 389 -7.25 -32.94 6.38
CA VAL A 389 -7.28 -33.79 7.58
C VAL A 389 -6.21 -33.33 8.58
N GLU A 390 -5.04 -32.94 8.10
CA GLU A 390 -3.96 -32.37 8.92
C GLU A 390 -4.41 -31.10 9.65
N SER A 391 -5.11 -30.18 8.97
CA SER A 391 -5.64 -28.97 9.64
C SER A 391 -6.67 -29.28 10.71
N ILE A 392 -7.45 -30.36 10.55
CA ILE A 392 -8.40 -30.82 11.58
C ILE A 392 -7.62 -31.40 12.75
N ILE A 393 -6.61 -32.23 12.49
CA ILE A 393 -5.76 -32.83 13.52
C ILE A 393 -5.05 -31.73 14.32
N ASP A 394 -4.46 -30.74 13.66
CA ASP A 394 -3.77 -29.62 14.33
C ASP A 394 -4.74 -28.80 15.18
N GLN A 395 -5.95 -28.53 14.69
CA GLN A 395 -6.99 -27.86 15.50
C GLN A 395 -7.40 -28.71 16.71
N VAL A 396 -7.50 -30.02 16.53
CA VAL A 396 -7.83 -30.95 17.62
C VAL A 396 -6.74 -30.94 18.68
N LEU A 397 -5.48 -31.00 18.28
CA LEU A 397 -4.34 -31.00 19.18
C LEU A 397 -4.14 -29.68 19.92
N MET A 398 -4.44 -28.55 19.27
CA MET A 398 -4.23 -27.21 19.85
C MET A 398 -5.39 -26.74 20.74
N ASN A 399 -6.62 -27.16 20.45
CA ASN A 399 -7.80 -26.61 21.13
C ASN A 399 -8.48 -27.59 22.10
N LEU A 400 -8.28 -28.90 21.96
CA LEU A 400 -8.90 -29.89 22.85
C LEU A 400 -7.91 -30.43 23.87
N THR A 401 -8.41 -30.67 25.07
CA THR A 401 -7.69 -31.41 26.12
C THR A 401 -7.58 -32.88 25.77
N PHE A 402 -6.63 -33.59 26.40
CA PHE A 402 -6.40 -35.01 26.11
C PHE A 402 -7.67 -35.89 26.30
N GLU A 403 -8.48 -35.60 27.32
CA GLU A 403 -9.76 -36.31 27.55
C GLU A 403 -10.76 -36.05 26.42
N GLU A 404 -10.87 -34.81 25.96
CA GLU A 404 -11.77 -34.46 24.85
C GLU A 404 -11.28 -35.03 23.51
N GLN A 405 -9.97 -35.14 23.30
CA GLN A 405 -9.39 -35.81 22.14
C GLN A 405 -9.77 -37.30 22.11
N GLN A 406 -9.71 -37.98 23.26
CA GLN A 406 -10.09 -39.39 23.39
C GLN A 406 -11.60 -39.59 23.16
N LEU A 407 -12.43 -38.68 23.67
CA LEU A 407 -13.88 -38.69 23.41
C LEU A 407 -14.20 -38.47 21.93
N LEU A 408 -13.53 -37.50 21.29
CA LEU A 408 -13.69 -37.23 19.86
C LEU A 408 -13.33 -38.45 19.02
N PHE A 409 -12.19 -39.08 19.30
CA PHE A 409 -11.74 -40.29 18.62
C PHE A 409 -12.78 -41.43 18.73
N THR A 410 -13.31 -41.65 19.94
CA THR A 410 -14.30 -42.70 20.20
C THR A 410 -15.60 -42.45 19.42
N LYS A 411 -16.11 -41.21 19.42
CA LYS A 411 -17.29 -40.83 18.63
C LYS A 411 -17.06 -40.94 17.13
N LEU A 412 -15.88 -40.54 16.66
CA LEU A 412 -15.55 -40.60 15.23
C LEU A 412 -15.46 -42.05 14.74
N GLY A 413 -14.89 -42.93 15.56
CA GLY A 413 -14.89 -44.38 15.33
C GLY A 413 -16.31 -44.97 15.23
N GLN A 414 -17.19 -44.64 16.18
CA GLN A 414 -18.60 -45.07 16.13
C GLN A 414 -19.31 -44.61 14.86
N MET A 415 -19.18 -43.33 14.48
CA MET A 415 -19.79 -42.78 13.27
C MET A 415 -19.29 -43.45 11.98
N LEU A 416 -17.99 -43.79 11.91
CA LEU A 416 -17.43 -44.50 10.77
C LEU A 416 -17.96 -45.93 10.69
N GLN A 417 -18.07 -46.60 11.84
CA GLN A 417 -18.61 -47.96 11.92
C GLN A 417 -20.08 -48.00 11.50
N ASP A 418 -20.90 -47.04 11.95
CA ASP A 418 -22.30 -46.90 11.53
C ASP A 418 -22.45 -46.65 10.02
N ARG A 419 -21.56 -45.85 9.41
CA ARG A 419 -21.57 -45.63 7.95
C ARG A 419 -21.16 -46.87 7.16
N LEU A 420 -20.22 -47.66 7.68
CA LEU A 420 -19.79 -48.93 7.09
C LEU A 420 -20.89 -49.99 7.12
N PHE A 421 -21.81 -49.94 8.09
CA PHE A 421 -23.00 -50.81 8.13
C PHE A 421 -24.11 -50.37 7.16
N LEU A 422 -24.08 -49.14 6.65
CA LEU A 422 -25.10 -48.55 5.76
C LEU A 422 -24.71 -48.57 4.26
N GLN A 423 -23.45 -48.87 3.94
CA GLN A 423 -22.97 -49.15 2.58
C GLN A 423 -22.99 -50.66 2.32
#